data_AF-A0A0B1T0K6-F1
#
_entry.id   AF-A0A0B1T0K6-F1
#
_cell.length_a   1.000
_cell.length_b   1.000
_cell.length_c   1.000
_cell.angle_alpha   90.00
_cell.angle_beta   90.00
_cell.angle_gamma   90.00
#
_symmetry.space_group_name_H-M   'P 1'
#
loop_
_entity.id
_entity.type
_entity.pdbx_description
1 polymer ?
#
loop_
_entity_poly.entity_id
_entity_poly.type
_entity_poly.pdbx_seq_one_letter_code
_entity_poly.pdbx_strand_id
1 'polypeptide(L)'
;MLKVYGIIVFTILLTLAIAGLGKHHSLHPSPRPKFETVADVHETISSVLLSNINPENIKANLRTFTKDPHLAGSEANKRVAHEIVQLWSSAGLEDVHTIPYEVLLSYPDFTTPNRVSISDSDGKLIFKSSGISPTILPDEQGSKCPFFEYLFHNSSQ
;
A
#
# COMPACT_ATOMS: atom_id res chain seq x y z
N MET A 1 0.59 -11.83 -86.05
CA MET A 1 0.50 -10.43 -85.59
C MET A 1 -0.35 -10.29 -84.33
N LEU A 2 -1.64 -10.63 -84.34
CA LEU A 2 -2.57 -10.42 -83.19
C LEU A 2 -2.14 -11.09 -81.86
N LYS A 3 -1.54 -12.28 -81.90
CA LYS A 3 -1.04 -13.00 -80.71
C LYS A 3 0.14 -12.29 -80.02
N VAL A 4 0.96 -11.55 -80.75
CA VAL A 4 2.14 -10.85 -80.21
C VAL A 4 1.70 -9.60 -79.44
N TYR A 5 0.71 -8.86 -79.95
CA TYR A 5 0.14 -7.71 -79.24
C TYR A 5 -0.57 -8.10 -77.94
N GLY A 6 -1.24 -9.27 -77.93
CA GLY A 6 -1.86 -9.80 -76.71
C GLY A 6 -0.84 -10.06 -75.59
N ILE A 7 0.34 -10.58 -75.94
CA ILE A 7 1.43 -10.81 -74.97
C ILE A 7 1.98 -9.47 -74.44
N ILE A 8 2.18 -8.48 -75.31
CA ILE A 8 2.69 -7.15 -74.91
C ILE A 8 1.71 -6.42 -73.99
N VAL A 9 0.40 -6.48 -74.28
CA VAL A 9 -0.61 -5.86 -73.40
C VAL A 9 -0.67 -6.56 -72.04
N PHE A 10 -0.56 -7.89 -72.02
CA PHE A 10 -0.53 -8.65 -70.77
C PHE A 10 0.68 -8.32 -69.91
N THR A 11 1.88 -8.16 -70.49
CA THR A 11 3.07 -7.79 -69.72
C THR A 11 2.98 -6.38 -69.15
N ILE A 12 2.39 -5.42 -69.89
CA ILE A 12 2.13 -4.06 -69.39
C ILE A 12 1.12 -4.08 -68.23
N LEU A 13 0.04 -4.86 -68.34
CA LEU A 13 -0.94 -4.97 -67.25
C LEU A 13 -0.34 -5.64 -66.02
N LEU A 14 0.51 -6.65 -66.21
CA LEU A 14 1.19 -7.34 -65.11
C LEU A 14 2.17 -6.41 -64.38
N THR A 15 2.95 -5.60 -65.10
CA THR A 15 3.86 -4.63 -64.46
C THR A 15 3.10 -3.53 -63.73
N LEU A 16 1.99 -3.05 -64.28
CA LEU A 16 1.12 -2.09 -63.60
C LEU A 16 0.48 -2.68 -62.34
N ALA A 17 0.05 -3.95 -62.38
CA ALA A 17 -0.50 -4.64 -61.21
C ALA A 17 0.54 -4.80 -60.10
N ILE A 18 1.77 -5.22 -60.44
CA ILE A 18 2.87 -5.38 -59.46
C ILE A 18 3.27 -4.02 -58.87
N ALA A 19 3.40 -2.97 -59.69
CA ALA A 19 3.71 -1.62 -59.23
C ALA A 19 2.60 -1.05 -58.32
N GLY A 20 1.34 -1.29 -58.69
CA GLY A 20 0.17 -0.92 -57.88
C GLY A 20 0.16 -1.64 -56.53
N LEU A 21 0.46 -2.94 -56.52
CA LEU A 21 0.54 -3.75 -55.30
C LEU A 21 1.68 -3.27 -54.38
N GLY A 22 2.84 -2.94 -54.97
CA GLY A 22 3.97 -2.36 -54.23
C GLY A 22 3.63 -1.03 -53.58
N LYS A 23 2.96 -0.13 -54.31
CA LYS A 23 2.51 1.16 -53.76
C LYS A 23 1.46 0.97 -52.66
N HIS A 24 0.52 0.05 -52.84
CA HIS A 24 -0.50 -0.26 -51.84
C HIS A 24 0.10 -0.82 -50.53
N HIS A 25 1.01 -1.79 -50.61
CA HIS A 25 1.70 -2.33 -49.43
C HIS A 25 2.64 -1.29 -48.77
N SER A 26 3.22 -0.38 -49.55
CA SER A 26 4.02 0.72 -48.99
C SER A 26 3.17 1.76 -48.24
N LEU A 27 1.91 1.95 -48.62
CA LEU A 27 0.97 2.85 -47.94
C LEU A 27 0.33 2.21 -46.71
N HIS A 28 0.31 0.88 -46.64
CA HIS A 28 -0.21 0.10 -45.52
C HIS A 28 0.88 -0.82 -44.94
N PRO A 29 1.95 -0.25 -44.35
CA PRO A 29 2.95 -1.05 -43.66
C PRO A 29 2.29 -1.82 -42.51
N SER A 30 2.55 -3.11 -42.41
CA SER A 30 2.14 -3.91 -41.26
C SER A 30 2.78 -3.34 -40.00
N PRO A 31 2.01 -3.17 -38.89
CA PRO A 31 2.58 -2.79 -37.61
C PRO A 31 3.67 -3.78 -37.22
N ARG A 32 4.91 -3.31 -37.07
CA ARG A 32 5.98 -4.13 -36.50
C ARG A 32 5.89 -4.04 -34.99
N PRO A 33 6.01 -5.15 -34.25
CA PRO A 33 6.14 -5.08 -32.81
C PRO A 33 7.39 -4.26 -32.47
N LYS A 34 7.21 -3.20 -31.66
CA LYS A 34 8.33 -2.44 -31.11
C LYS A 34 8.99 -3.35 -30.08
N PHE A 35 10.31 -3.54 -30.17
CA PHE A 35 11.04 -4.18 -29.07
C PHE A 35 11.03 -3.21 -27.90
N GLU A 36 10.40 -3.61 -26.79
CA GLU A 36 10.42 -2.82 -25.57
C GLU A 36 11.81 -2.89 -24.94
N THR A 37 12.37 -1.72 -24.64
CA THR A 37 13.60 -1.67 -23.85
C THR A 37 13.28 -1.82 -22.36
N VAL A 38 14.27 -2.16 -21.55
CA VAL A 38 14.13 -2.20 -20.08
C VAL A 38 13.62 -0.84 -19.54
N ALA A 39 14.01 0.27 -20.16
CA ALA A 39 13.56 1.61 -19.80
C ALA A 39 12.06 1.81 -20.13
N ASP A 40 11.62 1.39 -21.32
CA ASP A 40 10.20 1.48 -21.71
C ASP A 40 9.31 0.65 -20.75
N VAL A 41 9.76 -0.54 -20.37
CA VAL A 41 9.05 -1.42 -19.42
C VAL A 41 9.01 -0.78 -18.03
N HIS A 42 10.14 -0.23 -17.56
CA HIS A 42 10.22 0.43 -16.26
C HIS A 42 9.28 1.63 -16.18
N GLU A 43 9.25 2.49 -17.20
CA GLU A 43 8.36 3.65 -17.26
C GLU A 43 6.89 3.21 -17.26
N THR A 44 6.55 2.21 -18.07
CA THR A 44 5.18 1.69 -18.16
C THR A 44 4.70 1.09 -16.84
N ILE A 45 5.51 0.22 -16.22
CA ILE A 45 5.16 -0.41 -14.94
C ILE A 45 5.06 0.65 -13.83
N SER A 46 6.01 1.59 -13.78
CA SER A 46 6.00 2.65 -12.75
C SER A 46 4.76 3.53 -12.87
N SER A 47 4.38 3.90 -14.10
CA SER A 47 3.17 4.67 -14.37
C SER A 47 1.90 3.91 -13.95
N VAL A 48 1.82 2.61 -14.27
CA VAL A 48 0.70 1.75 -13.84
C VAL A 48 0.63 1.66 -12.31
N LEU A 49 1.76 1.43 -11.63
CA LEU A 49 1.78 1.36 -10.17
C LEU A 49 1.31 2.67 -9.53
N LEU A 50 1.87 3.81 -9.95
CA LEU A 50 1.53 5.12 -9.38
C LEU A 50 0.07 5.50 -9.64
N SER A 51 -0.45 5.22 -10.84
CA SER A 51 -1.84 5.53 -11.19
C SER A 51 -2.87 4.64 -10.48
N ASN A 52 -2.48 3.47 -9.98
CA ASN A 52 -3.35 2.58 -9.22
C ASN A 52 -3.34 2.85 -7.69
N ILE A 53 -2.50 3.78 -7.20
CA ILE A 53 -2.54 4.20 -5.80
C ILE A 53 -3.81 5.04 -5.56
N ASN A 54 -4.72 4.52 -4.75
CA ASN A 54 -5.99 5.20 -4.44
C ASN A 54 -5.99 5.71 -2.98
N PRO A 55 -6.15 7.03 -2.75
CA PRO A 55 -6.16 7.61 -1.40
C PRO A 55 -7.32 7.13 -0.53
N GLU A 56 -8.48 6.77 -1.09
CA GLU A 56 -9.59 6.25 -0.29
C GLU A 56 -9.29 4.85 0.26
N ASN A 57 -8.51 4.03 -0.46
CA ASN A 57 -8.04 2.74 0.06
C ASN A 57 -7.05 2.95 1.23
N ILE A 58 -6.16 3.94 1.13
CA ILE A 58 -5.23 4.30 2.21
C ILE A 58 -6.02 4.71 3.47
N LYS A 59 -7.01 5.58 3.31
CA LYS A 59 -7.89 6.05 4.39
C LYS A 59 -8.70 4.91 5.02
N ALA A 60 -9.21 3.99 4.21
CA ALA A 60 -9.93 2.81 4.71
C ALA A 60 -9.01 1.90 5.51
N ASN A 61 -7.81 1.59 5.00
CA ASN A 61 -6.81 0.80 5.71
C ASN A 61 -6.40 1.45 7.04
N LEU A 62 -6.17 2.78 7.03
CA LEU A 62 -5.85 3.52 8.24
C LEU A 62 -6.94 3.34 9.31
N ARG A 63 -8.21 3.57 8.95
CA ARG A 63 -9.34 3.39 9.88
C ARG A 63 -9.43 1.98 10.44
N THR A 64 -9.17 0.97 9.61
CA THR A 64 -9.22 -0.44 10.03
C THR A 64 -8.09 -0.77 11.02
N PHE A 65 -6.86 -0.36 10.72
CA PHE A 65 -5.69 -0.69 11.54
C PHE A 65 -5.63 0.11 12.85
N THR A 66 -6.16 1.34 12.87
CA THR A 66 -6.15 2.20 14.07
C THR A 66 -7.41 2.07 14.93
N LYS A 67 -8.25 1.06 14.68
CA LYS A 67 -9.50 0.87 15.44
C LYS A 67 -9.28 0.66 16.93
N ASP A 68 -8.22 -0.04 17.30
CA ASP A 68 -7.85 -0.33 18.69
C ASP A 68 -6.35 -0.09 18.88
N PRO A 69 -5.87 0.30 20.07
CA PRO A 69 -4.45 0.31 20.36
C PRO A 69 -3.84 -1.10 20.23
N HIS A 70 -2.83 -1.24 19.39
CA HIS A 70 -2.28 -2.55 18.99
C HIS A 70 -0.81 -2.70 19.41
N LEU A 71 -0.57 -2.60 20.73
CA LEU A 71 0.77 -2.76 21.32
C LEU A 71 1.37 -4.13 21.00
N ALA A 72 2.69 -4.19 20.77
CA ALA A 72 3.39 -5.45 20.52
C ALA A 72 3.05 -6.50 21.60
N GLY A 73 2.87 -7.76 21.18
CA GLY A 73 2.49 -8.88 22.07
C GLY A 73 1.01 -8.90 22.52
N SER A 74 0.19 -7.93 22.12
CA SER A 74 -1.26 -7.92 22.44
C SER A 74 -2.12 -8.65 21.41
N GLU A 75 -3.33 -9.04 21.81
CA GLU A 75 -4.34 -9.62 20.90
C GLU A 75 -4.78 -8.65 19.80
N ALA A 76 -4.82 -7.34 20.08
CA ALA A 76 -5.12 -6.33 19.06
C ALA A 76 -4.04 -6.28 17.97
N ASN A 77 -2.76 -6.37 18.36
CA ASN A 77 -1.67 -6.46 17.39
C ASN A 77 -1.71 -7.75 16.57
N LYS A 78 -2.11 -8.87 17.19
CA LYS A 78 -2.34 -10.14 16.49
C LYS A 78 -3.49 -10.03 15.47
N ARG A 79 -4.58 -9.34 15.81
CA ARG A 79 -5.70 -9.07 14.88
C ARG A 79 -5.19 -8.30 13.65
N VAL A 80 -4.45 -7.20 13.85
CA VAL A 80 -3.89 -6.41 12.75
C VAL A 80 -2.95 -7.24 11.88
N ALA A 81 -2.11 -8.09 12.47
CA ALA A 81 -1.25 -9.00 11.71
C ALA A 81 -2.07 -9.95 10.80
N HIS A 82 -3.18 -10.51 11.29
CA HIS A 82 -4.07 -11.34 10.48
C HIS A 82 -4.78 -10.54 9.37
N GLU A 83 -5.19 -9.30 9.62
CA GLU A 83 -5.77 -8.43 8.58
C GLU A 83 -4.77 -8.16 7.46
N ILE A 84 -3.50 -7.91 7.79
CA ILE A 84 -2.43 -7.73 6.79
C ILE A 84 -2.22 -9.00 5.97
N VAL A 85 -2.17 -10.17 6.61
CA VAL A 85 -2.07 -11.45 5.91
C VAL A 85 -3.22 -11.62 4.92
N GLN A 86 -4.46 -11.36 5.34
CA GLN A 86 -5.62 -11.45 4.46
C GLN A 86 -5.56 -10.48 3.28
N LEU A 87 -5.16 -9.22 3.53
CA LEU A 87 -5.01 -8.22 2.48
C LEU A 87 -3.95 -8.63 1.45
N TRP A 88 -2.80 -9.12 1.91
CA TRP A 88 -1.70 -9.54 1.04
C TRP A 88 -2.06 -10.79 0.23
N SER A 89 -2.65 -11.81 0.86
CA SER A 89 -3.14 -12.99 0.15
C SER A 89 -4.21 -12.61 -0.89
N SER A 90 -5.15 -11.74 -0.53
CA SER A 90 -6.21 -11.29 -1.44
C SER A 90 -5.71 -10.43 -2.60
N ALA A 91 -4.61 -9.70 -2.40
CA ALA A 91 -3.93 -8.94 -3.44
C ALA A 91 -3.16 -9.84 -4.43
N GLY A 92 -3.06 -11.14 -4.15
CA GLY A 92 -2.39 -12.11 -5.02
C GLY A 92 -0.92 -12.34 -4.70
N LEU A 93 -0.44 -11.95 -3.52
CA LEU A 93 0.90 -12.34 -3.07
C LEU A 93 0.94 -13.82 -2.69
N GLU A 94 2.03 -14.47 -3.07
CA GLU A 94 2.29 -15.87 -2.75
C GLU A 94 3.03 -16.00 -1.39
N ASP A 95 2.93 -17.17 -0.76
CA ASP A 95 3.64 -17.52 0.48
C ASP A 95 3.45 -16.55 1.68
N VAL A 96 2.28 -15.93 1.79
CA VAL A 96 1.96 -15.02 2.90
C VAL A 96 1.71 -15.79 4.20
N HIS A 97 2.56 -15.59 5.21
CA HIS A 97 2.41 -16.20 6.53
C HIS A 97 2.98 -15.32 7.66
N THR A 98 2.61 -15.61 8.90
CA THR A 98 3.21 -14.95 10.09
C THR A 98 4.35 -15.79 10.64
N ILE A 99 5.39 -15.13 11.16
CA ILE A 99 6.53 -15.78 11.81
C ILE A 99 6.57 -15.31 13.27
N PRO A 100 6.14 -16.14 14.24
CA PRO A 100 6.14 -15.77 15.65
C PRO A 100 7.54 -15.92 16.27
N TYR A 101 7.86 -15.04 17.22
CA TYR A 101 9.07 -15.10 18.03
C TYR A 101 8.72 -14.85 19.49
N GLU A 102 9.39 -15.60 20.38
CA GLU A 102 9.35 -15.34 21.81
C GLU A 102 10.45 -14.35 22.17
N VAL A 103 10.06 -13.13 22.53
CA VAL A 103 10.98 -12.04 22.86
C VAL A 103 10.62 -11.45 24.22
N LEU A 104 11.62 -10.93 24.92
CA LEU A 104 11.40 -10.21 26.17
C LEU A 104 10.80 -8.84 25.86
N LEU A 105 9.56 -8.61 26.31
CA LEU A 105 8.87 -7.31 26.24
C LEU A 105 8.81 -6.68 27.62
N SER A 106 8.59 -5.36 27.67
CA SER A 106 8.46 -4.59 28.90
C SER A 106 7.15 -3.82 28.88
N TYR A 107 6.36 -3.98 29.95
CA TYR A 107 5.09 -3.29 30.16
C TYR A 107 5.08 -2.67 31.56
N PRO A 108 4.39 -1.54 31.76
CA PRO A 108 4.17 -1.02 33.10
C PRO A 108 3.27 -1.96 33.91
N ASP A 109 3.34 -1.86 35.23
CA ASP A 109 2.32 -2.44 36.10
C ASP A 109 1.04 -1.60 35.97
N PHE A 110 0.00 -2.20 35.40
CA PHE A 110 -1.29 -1.55 35.19
C PHE A 110 -2.11 -1.42 36.49
N THR A 111 -1.77 -2.19 37.53
CA THR A 111 -2.39 -2.08 38.86
C THR A 111 -1.71 -1.00 39.70
N THR A 112 -0.41 -0.77 39.47
CA THR A 112 0.41 0.25 40.14
C THR A 112 1.04 1.19 39.10
N PRO A 113 0.27 2.13 38.53
CA PRO A 113 0.75 2.96 37.43
C PRO A 113 1.91 3.86 37.86
N ASN A 114 2.86 4.05 36.94
CA ASN A 114 3.98 4.98 37.11
C ASN A 114 3.45 6.41 37.31
N ARG A 115 4.05 7.16 38.25
CA ARG A 115 3.66 8.54 38.56
C ARG A 115 4.89 9.44 38.67
N VAL A 116 4.69 10.72 38.43
CA VAL A 116 5.67 11.78 38.66
C VAL A 116 5.11 12.75 39.69
N SER A 117 5.96 13.20 40.60
CA SER A 117 5.61 14.16 41.64
C SER A 117 6.61 15.30 41.72
N ILE A 118 6.12 16.48 42.07
CA ILE A 118 6.94 17.66 42.39
C ILE A 118 6.79 17.93 43.87
N SER A 119 7.91 18.13 44.56
CA SER A 119 7.96 18.52 45.97
C SER A 119 8.77 19.80 46.15
N ASP A 120 8.48 20.56 47.21
CA ASP A 120 9.29 21.73 47.59
C ASP A 120 10.60 21.34 48.28
N SER A 121 11.39 22.34 48.68
CA SER A 121 12.65 22.16 49.41
C SER A 121 12.50 21.44 50.76
N ASP A 122 11.30 21.49 51.35
CA ASP A 122 10.98 20.85 52.62
C ASP A 122 10.41 19.43 52.41
N GLY A 123 10.32 18.97 51.16
CA GLY A 123 9.82 17.65 50.78
C GLY A 123 8.29 17.55 50.73
N LYS A 124 7.56 18.65 50.89
CA LYS A 124 6.11 18.67 50.80
C LYS A 124 5.67 18.55 49.34
N LEU A 125 4.73 17.64 49.09
CA LEU A 125 4.16 17.37 47.77
C LEU A 125 3.40 18.61 47.24
N ILE A 126 3.86 19.16 46.12
CA ILE A 126 3.20 20.25 45.38
C ILE A 126 2.27 19.68 44.31
N PHE A 127 2.71 18.63 43.63
CA PHE A 127 1.99 18.06 42.49
C PHE A 127 2.22 16.56 42.40
N LYS A 128 1.20 15.82 41.95
CA LYS A 128 1.30 14.40 41.62
C LYS A 128 0.50 14.12 40.36
N SER A 129 1.10 13.42 39.41
CA SER A 129 0.38 12.98 38.21
C SER A 129 -0.56 11.80 38.54
N SER A 130 -1.65 11.72 37.77
CA SER A 130 -2.60 10.60 37.82
C SER A 130 -1.92 9.24 37.56
N GLY A 131 -0.93 9.22 36.65
CA GLY A 131 -0.30 7.99 36.14
C GLY A 131 -1.13 7.25 35.09
N ILE A 132 -2.38 7.68 34.88
CA ILE A 132 -3.33 7.14 33.90
C ILE A 132 -3.92 8.32 33.12
N SER A 133 -3.94 8.19 31.79
CA SER A 133 -4.63 9.16 30.92
C SER A 133 -6.14 9.10 31.14
N PRO A 134 -6.84 10.25 31.23
CA PRO A 134 -8.29 10.25 31.18
C PRO A 134 -8.76 9.78 29.80
N THR A 135 -9.93 9.13 29.75
CA THR A 135 -10.61 8.83 28.50
C THR A 135 -11.16 10.13 27.91
N ILE A 136 -10.60 10.56 26.78
CA ILE A 136 -11.00 11.76 26.04
C ILE A 136 -12.07 11.39 24.98
N LEU A 137 -11.89 10.24 24.32
CA LEU A 137 -12.79 9.74 23.28
C LEU A 137 -13.21 8.29 23.62
N PRO A 138 -14.33 8.09 24.35
CA PRO A 138 -14.73 6.77 24.84
C PRO A 138 -14.97 5.73 23.75
N ASP A 139 -15.37 6.18 22.57
CA ASP A 139 -15.60 5.38 21.37
C ASP A 139 -14.30 4.96 20.66
N GLU A 140 -13.22 5.72 20.81
CA GLU A 140 -11.90 5.41 20.22
C GLU A 140 -10.90 4.80 21.23
N GLN A 141 -11.12 5.00 22.53
CA GLN A 141 -10.22 4.57 23.61
C GLN A 141 -10.83 3.44 24.48
N GLY A 142 -12.02 2.96 24.15
CA GLY A 142 -12.88 2.08 24.98
C GLY A 142 -12.40 0.64 25.25
N SER A 143 -11.13 0.31 25.01
CA SER A 143 -10.60 -1.02 25.35
C SER A 143 -10.26 -1.10 26.86
N LYS A 144 -10.39 -2.29 27.47
CA LYS A 144 -10.10 -2.52 28.90
C LYS A 144 -8.67 -2.14 29.33
N CYS A 145 -7.74 -2.13 28.38
CA CYS A 145 -6.36 -1.68 28.56
C CYS A 145 -6.06 -0.64 27.47
N PRO A 146 -6.62 0.59 27.57
CA PRO A 146 -6.24 1.64 26.64
C PRO A 146 -4.74 1.81 26.80
N PHE A 147 -4.04 1.97 25.68
CA PHE A 147 -2.68 2.46 25.70
C PHE A 147 -2.64 3.69 26.61
N PHE A 148 -2.01 3.56 27.78
CA PHE A 148 -1.87 4.65 28.73
C PHE A 148 -0.92 5.66 28.09
N GLU A 149 -1.48 6.58 27.32
CA GLU A 149 -0.75 7.75 26.90
C GLU A 149 -0.41 8.51 28.18
N TYR A 150 0.88 8.59 28.53
CA TYR A 150 1.33 9.25 29.76
C TYR A 150 1.19 10.77 29.61
N LEU A 151 -0.05 11.26 29.66
CA LEU A 151 -0.33 12.68 29.77
C LEU A 151 -0.21 13.08 31.24
N PHE A 152 0.62 14.10 31.50
CA PHE A 152 0.80 14.68 32.82
C PHE A 152 -0.45 15.50 33.22
N HIS A 153 -1.54 14.82 33.55
CA HIS A 153 -2.69 15.48 34.14
C HIS A 153 -2.56 15.51 35.67
N ASN A 154 -2.95 16.64 36.27
CA ASN A 154 -2.99 16.79 37.72
C ASN A 154 -4.08 15.86 38.27
N SER A 155 -3.74 15.00 39.23
CA SER A 155 -4.80 14.32 39.99
C SER A 155 -5.39 15.34 40.96
N SER A 156 -6.51 15.97 40.59
CA SER A 156 -7.33 16.70 41.55
C SER A 156 -7.67 15.75 42.70
N GLN A 157 -7.31 16.14 43.93
CA GLN A 157 -7.69 15.42 45.15
C GLN A 157 -9.20 15.45 45.36
#